data_AF-A0A965A7D5-F1
#
_entry.id   AF-A0A965A7D5-F1
#
_cell.length_a   1.000
_cell.length_b   1.000
_cell.length_c   1.000
_cell.angle_alpha   90.00
_cell.angle_beta   90.00
_cell.angle_gamma   90.00
#
_symmetry.space_group_name_H-M   'P 1'
#
loop_
_entity.id
_entity.type
_entity.pdbx_description
1 polymer ?
#
loop_
_entity_poly.entity_id
_entity_poly.type
_entity_poly.pdbx_seq_one_letter_code
_entity_poly.pdbx_strand_id
1 'polypeptide(L)' 'MIDNQKINRRNLSGIYIFHKFDDEERREPTCFEDCPEEKQDEWMDSLEPSAVKQLAKHLASTLRKIGDNFDIAAS' A
#
# COMPACT_ATOMS: atom_id res chain seq x y z
N MET A 1 -13.40 23.11 -0.13
CA MET A 1 -12.04 23.03 -0.69
C MET A 1 -11.42 21.83 0.00
N ILE A 2 -11.33 20.70 -0.69
CA ILE A 2 -10.69 19.51 -0.13
C ILE A 2 -9.21 19.75 -0.36
N ASP A 3 -8.43 19.83 0.71
CA ASP A 3 -6.99 19.93 0.61
C ASP A 3 -6.49 18.75 -0.23
N ASN A 4 -6.00 19.05 -1.44
CA ASN A 4 -5.21 18.13 -2.26
C ASN A 4 -3.93 17.84 -1.47
N GLN A 5 -4.03 16.98 -0.46
CA GLN A 5 -2.87 16.40 0.19
C GLN A 5 -2.15 15.63 -0.91
N LYS A 6 -1.07 16.24 -1.42
CA LYS A 6 -0.10 15.60 -2.31
C LYS A 6 0.11 14.18 -1.83
N ILE A 7 -0.30 13.21 -2.64
CA ILE A 7 -0.43 11.83 -2.19
C ILE A 7 0.95 11.32 -1.84
N ASN A 8 1.15 11.11 -0.55
CA ASN A 8 2.45 10.79 0.00
C ASN A 8 2.68 9.29 -0.15
N ARG A 9 3.08 8.88 -1.37
CA ARG A 9 3.52 7.51 -1.65
C ARG A 9 4.73 7.19 -0.78
N ARG A 10 4.52 6.51 0.34
CA ARG A 10 5.61 6.15 1.25
C ARG A 10 6.43 4.97 0.72
N ASN A 11 5.83 4.17 -0.15
CA ASN A 11 6.44 3.04 -0.83
C ASN A 11 7.12 2.05 0.14
N LEU A 12 6.40 1.62 1.17
CA LEU A 12 6.97 0.82 2.27
C LEU A 12 6.98 -0.67 1.93
N SER A 13 5.90 -1.19 1.35
CA SER A 13 5.77 -2.62 1.05
C SER A 13 6.50 -3.01 -0.22
N GLY A 14 6.61 -2.11 -1.20
CA GLY A 14 7.10 -2.42 -2.54
C GLY A 14 6.16 -3.32 -3.36
N ILE A 15 4.90 -3.48 -2.95
CA ILE A 15 3.86 -4.18 -3.71
C ILE A 15 3.16 -3.16 -4.60
N TYR A 16 3.50 -3.10 -5.88
CA TYR A 16 3.04 -2.05 -6.78
C TYR A 16 1.75 -2.42 -7.53
N ILE A 17 0.83 -1.46 -7.56
CA ILE A 17 -0.38 -1.43 -8.37
C ILE A 17 -0.34 -0.16 -9.23
N PHE A 18 -0.71 -0.28 -10.51
CA PHE A 18 -0.85 0.91 -11.37
C PHE A 18 -2.15 1.64 -11.04
N HIS A 19 -2.02 2.77 -10.34
CA HIS A 19 -3.13 3.63 -9.96
C HIS A 19 -2.91 5.03 -10.52
N LYS A 20 -4.00 5.70 -10.91
CA LYS A 20 -3.99 7.10 -11.34
C LYS A 20 -4.85 7.87 -10.36
N PHE A 21 -4.24 8.80 -9.64
CA PHE A 21 -4.99 9.73 -8.81
C PHE A 21 -5.53 10.89 -9.65
N ASP A 22 -6.52 11.61 -9.12
CA ASP A 22 -7.23 12.68 -9.83
C ASP A 22 -6.32 13.84 -10.26
N ASP A 23 -5.23 14.07 -9.50
CA ASP A 23 -4.24 15.12 -9.74
C ASP A 23 -3.08 14.68 -10.65
N GLU A 24 -3.13 13.47 -11.20
CA GLU A 24 -2.08 12.92 -12.06
C GLU A 24 -2.47 12.92 -13.53
N GLU A 25 -1.50 13.07 -14.42
CA GLU A 25 -1.75 12.99 -15.87
C GLU A 25 -1.96 11.54 -16.33
N ARG A 26 -1.29 10.58 -15.68
CA ARG A 26 -1.24 9.16 -16.08
C ARG A 26 -1.23 8.24 -14.86
N ARG A 27 -1.43 6.94 -15.10
CA ARG A 27 -1.26 5.90 -14.07
C ARG A 27 0.22 5.82 -13.68
N GLU A 28 0.48 5.77 -12.39
CA GLU A 28 1.81 5.61 -11.81
C GLU A 28 1.86 4.35 -10.93
N PRO A 29 3.02 3.69 -10.82
CA PRO A 29 3.22 2.62 -9.84
C PRO A 29 3.00 3.17 -8.43
N THR A 30 2.06 2.59 -7.70
CA THR A 30 1.69 3.00 -6.35
C THR A 30 1.71 1.77 -5.44
N CYS A 31 2.35 1.84 -4.27
CA CYS A 31 2.35 0.70 -3.36
C CYS A 31 0.93 0.40 -2.85
N PHE A 32 0.64 -0.86 -2.53
CA PHE A 32 -0.66 -1.32 -2.10
C PHE A 32 -1.22 -0.47 -0.94
N GLU A 33 -0.42 -0.24 0.10
CA GLU A 33 -0.78 0.57 1.27
C GLU A 33 -0.92 2.07 0.99
N ASP A 34 -0.43 2.53 -0.17
CA ASP A 34 -0.56 3.91 -0.63
C ASP A 34 -1.77 4.10 -1.57
N CYS A 35 -2.44 3.03 -1.99
CA CYS A 35 -3.65 3.11 -2.81
C CYS A 35 -4.89 3.44 -1.97
N PRO A 36 -5.96 4.03 -2.54
CA PRO A 36 -7.26 4.14 -1.86
C PRO A 36 -7.81 2.77 -1.47
N GLU A 37 -8.56 2.69 -0.36
CA GLU A 37 -9.14 1.43 0.14
C GLU A 37 -9.96 0.70 -0.94
N GLU A 38 -10.82 1.42 -1.67
CA GLU A 38 -11.62 0.85 -2.77
C GLU A 38 -10.74 0.16 -3.82
N LYS A 39 -9.54 0.69 -4.10
CA LYS A 39 -8.60 0.10 -5.05
C LYS A 39 -7.85 -1.09 -4.46
N GLN A 40 -7.55 -1.05 -3.16
CA GLN A 40 -6.98 -2.18 -2.44
C GLN A 40 -7.95 -3.37 -2.46
N ASP A 41 -9.23 -3.13 -2.18
CA ASP A 41 -10.29 -4.14 -2.20
C ASP A 41 -10.49 -4.71 -3.60
N GLU A 42 -10.64 -3.86 -4.63
CA GLU A 42 -10.75 -4.30 -6.03
C GLU A 42 -9.59 -5.23 -6.43
N TRP A 43 -8.37 -4.89 -6.00
CA TRP A 43 -7.20 -5.71 -6.28
C TRP A 43 -7.23 -7.03 -5.48
N MET A 44 -7.54 -7.00 -4.19
CA MET A 44 -7.62 -8.20 -3.35
C MET A 44 -8.70 -9.18 -3.80
N ASP A 45 -9.86 -8.68 -4.24
CA ASP A 45 -10.95 -9.50 -4.78
C ASP A 45 -10.56 -10.22 -6.08
N SER A 46 -9.57 -9.70 -6.80
CA SER A 46 -9.01 -10.34 -8.01
C SER A 46 -7.98 -11.43 -7.72
N LEU A 47 -7.53 -11.56 -6.47
CA LEU A 47 -6.46 -12.48 -6.09
C LEU A 47 -7.00 -13.84 -5.61
N GLU A 48 -6.27 -14.89 -5.95
CA GLU A 48 -6.49 -16.20 -5.34
C GLU A 48 -6.24 -16.15 -3.81
N PRO A 49 -6.95 -16.96 -3.00
CA PRO A 49 -6.80 -16.95 -1.54
C PRO A 49 -5.36 -17.16 -1.04
N SER A 50 -4.54 -17.89 -1.81
CA SER A 50 -3.12 -18.10 -1.51
C SER A 50 -2.27 -16.83 -1.70
N ALA A 51 -2.62 -15.98 -2.66
CA ALA A 51 -1.96 -14.69 -2.90
C ALA A 51 -2.34 -13.68 -1.81
N VAL A 52 -3.60 -13.62 -1.38
CA VAL A 52 -4.03 -12.79 -0.25
C VAL A 52 -3.27 -13.16 1.04
N LYS A 53 -3.10 -14.46 1.31
CA LYS A 53 -2.29 -14.93 2.44
C LYS A 53 -0.82 -14.49 2.34
N GLN A 54 -0.26 -14.43 1.14
CA GLN A 54 1.12 -13.98 0.93
C GLN A 54 1.26 -12.47 1.09
N LEU A 55 0.29 -11.69 0.57
CA LEU A 55 0.19 -10.26 0.79
C LEU A 55 0.21 -9.93 2.29
N ALA A 56 -0.66 -10.56 3.08
CA ALA A 56 -0.72 -10.35 4.53
C ALA A 56 0.63 -10.65 5.23
N LYS A 57 1.29 -11.74 4.85
CA LYS A 57 2.62 -12.09 5.39
C LYS A 57 3.69 -11.07 5.00
N HIS A 58 3.66 -10.58 3.77
CA HIS A 58 4.60 -9.58 3.28
C HIS A 58 4.43 -8.26 4.03
N LEU A 59 3.19 -7.78 4.19
CA LEU A 59 2.89 -6.57 4.95
C LEU A 59 3.30 -6.69 6.42
N ALA A 60 3.04 -7.84 7.07
CA ALA A 60 3.49 -8.10 8.44
C ALA A 60 5.02 -8.11 8.57
N SER A 61 5.73 -8.69 7.59
CA SER A 61 7.20 -8.67 7.54
C SER A 61 7.74 -7.26 7.36
N THR A 62 7.13 -6.46 6.46
CA THR A 62 7.48 -5.05 6.26
C THR A 62 7.26 -4.25 7.55
N LEU A 63 6.12 -4.40 8.22
CA LEU A 63 5.83 -3.77 9.49
C LEU A 63 6.88 -4.12 10.55
N ARG A 64 7.26 -5.40 10.66
CA ARG A 64 8.29 -5.84 11.59
C ARG A 64 9.64 -5.20 11.30
N LYS A 65 10.07 -5.15 10.03
CA LYS A 65 11.33 -4.49 9.63
C LYS A 65 11.32 -3.00 9.96
N ILE A 66 10.19 -2.32 9.77
CA ILE A 66 10.05 -0.92 10.16
C ILE A 66 10.19 -0.78 11.68
N GLY A 67 9.52 -1.65 12.45
CA GLY A 67 9.65 -1.67 13.90
C GLY A 67 11.08 -1.89 14.37
N ASP A 68 11.78 -2.87 13.79
CA ASP A 68 13.18 -3.16 14.12
C ASP A 68 14.11 -1.99 13.73
N ASN A 69 13.87 -1.32 12.60
CA ASN A 69 14.71 -0.20 12.12
C ASN A 69 14.57 1.07 12.97
N PHE A 70 13.41 1.31 13.58
CA PHE A 70 13.10 2.52 14.33
C PHE A 70 12.93 2.28 15.83
N ASP A 71 13.24 1.07 16.32
CA ASP A 71 13.06 0.64 17.71
C ASP A 71 11.64 0.90 18.23
N ILE A 72 10.64 0.59 17.40
CA ILE A 72 9.22 0.76 17.73
C ILE A 72 8.72 -0.54 18.35
N ALA A 73 8.34 -0.47 19.63
CA ALA A 73 7.64 -1.54 20.33
C ALA A 73 6.15 -1.18 20.55
N ALA A 74 5.29 -2.19 20.63
CA ALA A 74 3.94 -1.99 21.11
C ALA A 74 3.98 -1.58 22.59
N SER A 75 3.21 -0.56 22.95
CA SER A 75 3.03 -0.07 24.33
C SER A 75 2.04 -0.89 25.12
#